data_AF-A0A2D8HD97-F1
#
_entry.id   AF-A0A2D8HD97-F1
#
_cell.length_a   1.000
_cell.length_b   1.000
_cell.length_c   1.000
_cell.angle_alpha   90.00
_cell.angle_beta   90.00
_cell.angle_gamma   90.00
#
_symmetry.space_group_name_H-M   'P 1'
#
loop_
_entity.id
_entity.type
_entity.pdbx_description
1 polymer ?
#
loop_
_entity_poly.entity_id
_entity_poly.type
_entity_poly.pdbx_seq_one_letter_code
_entity_poly.pdbx_strand_id
1 'polypeptide(L)'
;MNTRLFHIAGMMTVCVFLALPANAENWRGTGCSGVVETELAKLQLSDLGKQSVSYIVSREGSAETDSSEALNGWVSFENCKGNLVIQLSKSCNIAQVYMLGNCRADGIHHY
;
A
#
# COMPACT_ATOMS: atom_id res chain seq x y z
N MET A 1 -18.05 -40.94 -48.58
CA MET A 1 -18.36 -39.51 -48.33
C MET A 1 -18.13 -39.24 -46.85
N ASN A 2 -17.09 -38.47 -46.55
CA ASN A 2 -16.70 -38.07 -45.20
C ASN A 2 -17.38 -36.75 -44.86
N THR A 3 -18.07 -36.68 -43.71
CA THR A 3 -18.45 -35.39 -43.12
C THR A 3 -18.16 -35.45 -41.62
N ARG A 4 -17.12 -34.70 -41.23
CA ARG A 4 -16.63 -34.59 -39.86
C ARG A 4 -17.56 -33.71 -39.05
N LEU A 5 -17.94 -34.20 -37.85
CA LEU A 5 -18.54 -33.39 -36.79
C LEU A 5 -17.51 -32.39 -36.26
N PHE A 6 -17.82 -31.09 -36.33
CA PHE A 6 -17.12 -30.07 -35.55
C PHE A 6 -17.98 -29.75 -34.32
N HIS A 7 -17.58 -30.30 -33.16
CA HIS A 7 -18.05 -29.86 -31.86
C HIS A 7 -17.17 -28.68 -31.41
N ILE A 8 -17.73 -27.47 -31.39
CA ILE A 8 -17.11 -26.32 -30.74
C ILE A 8 -17.74 -26.22 -29.35
N ALA A 9 -17.13 -26.89 -28.38
CA ALA A 9 -17.45 -26.70 -26.97
C ALA A 9 -16.79 -25.40 -26.50
N GLY A 10 -17.56 -24.31 -26.48
CA GLY A 10 -17.15 -23.01 -25.95
C GLY A 10 -16.97 -23.08 -24.44
N MET A 11 -15.71 -23.10 -23.99
CA MET A 11 -15.33 -23.06 -22.59
C MET A 11 -15.49 -21.62 -22.07
N MET A 12 -16.63 -21.33 -21.46
CA MET A 12 -16.97 -20.04 -20.87
C MET A 12 -16.23 -19.90 -19.54
N THR A 13 -15.06 -19.25 -19.58
CA THR A 13 -14.26 -18.91 -18.38
C THR A 13 -15.02 -17.93 -17.50
N VAL A 14 -15.50 -18.42 -16.35
CA VAL A 14 -16.09 -17.60 -15.29
C VAL A 14 -14.97 -16.84 -14.58
N CYS A 15 -14.81 -15.55 -14.89
CA CYS A 15 -14.01 -14.65 -14.08
C CYS A 15 -14.73 -14.39 -12.75
N VAL A 16 -14.41 -15.18 -11.72
CA VAL A 16 -14.77 -14.86 -10.34
C VAL A 16 -13.92 -13.66 -9.92
N PHE A 17 -14.48 -12.46 -10.07
CA PHE A 17 -13.95 -11.26 -9.43
C PHE A 17 -14.21 -11.39 -7.93
N LEU A 18 -13.22 -11.90 -7.19
CA LEU A 18 -13.18 -11.79 -5.74
C LEU A 18 -12.99 -10.30 -5.40
N ALA A 19 -14.10 -9.60 -5.19
CA ALA A 19 -14.11 -8.28 -4.58
C ALA A 19 -13.68 -8.44 -3.11
N LEU A 20 -12.37 -8.34 -2.88
CA LEU A 20 -11.83 -8.21 -1.53
C LEU A 20 -12.41 -6.94 -0.90
N PRO A 21 -12.91 -6.99 0.35
CA PRO A 21 -13.33 -5.79 1.05
C PRO A 21 -12.09 -4.93 1.30
N ALA A 22 -11.96 -3.85 0.54
CA ALA A 22 -11.05 -2.77 0.85
C ALA A 22 -11.59 -2.08 2.10
N ASN A 23 -11.20 -2.56 3.28
CA ASN A 23 -11.27 -1.79 4.51
C ASN A 23 -10.22 -0.68 4.42
N ALA A 24 -10.42 0.26 3.50
CA ALA A 24 -9.78 1.56 3.53
C ALA A 24 -10.54 2.34 4.60
N GLU A 25 -10.13 2.19 5.86
CA GLU A 25 -10.52 3.13 6.90
C GLU A 25 -10.32 4.54 6.36
N ASN A 26 -11.35 5.38 6.49
CA ASN A 26 -11.50 6.62 5.73
C ASN A 26 -10.45 7.67 6.13
N TRP A 27 -9.22 7.47 5.67
CA TRP A 27 -8.08 8.35 5.85
C TRP A 27 -8.37 9.78 5.36
N ARG A 28 -9.24 9.92 4.35
CA ARG A 28 -9.66 11.24 3.83
C ARG A 28 -10.28 12.12 4.92
N GLY A 29 -10.82 11.53 5.99
CA GLY A 29 -11.35 12.27 7.14
C GLY A 29 -10.28 12.95 8.00
N THR A 30 -9.02 12.50 7.93
CA THR A 30 -7.90 13.08 8.72
C THR A 30 -7.22 14.27 8.05
N GLY A 31 -7.37 14.41 6.72
CA GLY A 31 -6.71 15.46 5.94
C GLY A 31 -5.20 15.29 5.74
N CYS A 32 -4.58 14.22 6.26
CA CYS A 32 -3.12 14.08 6.25
C CYS A 32 -2.53 13.51 4.94
N SER A 33 -3.34 13.13 3.93
CA SER A 33 -2.84 12.49 2.69
C SER A 33 -1.82 13.35 1.95
N GLY A 34 -2.06 14.66 1.91
CA GLY A 34 -1.16 15.60 1.23
C GLY A 34 0.25 15.61 1.81
N VAL A 35 0.42 15.30 3.11
CA VAL A 35 1.75 15.24 3.74
C VAL A 35 2.53 14.03 3.23
N VAL A 36 1.89 12.86 3.15
CA VAL A 36 2.52 11.63 2.63
C VAL A 36 2.91 11.82 1.17
N GLU A 37 2.01 12.36 0.34
CA GLU A 37 2.28 12.63 -1.07
C GLU A 37 3.42 13.63 -1.26
N THR A 38 3.45 14.70 -0.45
CA THR A 38 4.53 15.70 -0.47
C THR A 38 5.86 15.08 -0.07
N GLU A 39 5.88 14.20 0.93
CA GLU A 39 7.10 13.54 1.36
C GLU A 39 7.61 12.55 0.30
N LEU A 40 6.72 11.74 -0.27
CA LEU A 40 7.07 10.82 -1.37
C LEU A 40 7.70 11.55 -2.55
N ALA A 41 7.22 12.74 -2.88
CA ALA A 41 7.77 13.56 -3.97
C ALA A 41 9.22 14.03 -3.72
N LYS A 42 9.67 14.10 -2.45
CA LYS A 42 11.05 14.46 -2.10
C LYS A 42 12.00 13.28 -2.17
N LEU A 43 11.47 12.06 -2.11
CA LEU A 43 12.28 10.84 -2.06
C LEU A 43 12.64 10.38 -3.48
N GLN A 44 13.91 10.04 -3.67
CA GLN A 44 14.41 9.50 -4.94
C GLN A 44 14.11 8.00 -5.02
N LEU A 45 12.86 7.65 -5.33
CA LEU A 45 12.35 6.27 -5.33
C LEU A 45 12.13 5.71 -6.75
N SER A 46 12.62 6.39 -7.79
CA SER A 46 12.41 6.02 -9.20
C SER A 46 12.87 4.59 -9.52
N ASP A 47 13.94 4.14 -8.88
CA ASP A 47 14.58 2.85 -9.17
C ASP A 47 13.77 1.67 -8.63
N LEU A 48 12.83 1.93 -7.72
CA LEU A 48 11.92 0.93 -7.15
C LEU A 48 10.70 0.66 -8.04
N GLY A 49 10.54 1.42 -9.11
CA GLY A 49 9.45 1.25 -10.08
C GLY A 49 8.14 1.90 -9.63
N LYS A 50 7.03 1.41 -10.18
CA LYS A 50 5.71 2.02 -9.93
C LYS A 50 5.33 1.88 -8.46
N GLN A 51 4.85 3.00 -7.88
CA GLN A 51 4.41 3.09 -6.49
C GLN A 51 2.92 2.78 -6.38
N SER A 52 2.54 2.10 -5.31
CA SER A 52 1.14 1.93 -4.89
C SER A 52 1.02 2.29 -3.41
N VAL A 53 0.28 3.36 -3.14
CA VAL A 53 0.13 3.95 -1.81
C VAL A 53 -1.16 3.44 -1.17
N SER A 54 -1.05 2.94 0.06
CA SER A 54 -2.16 2.55 0.92
C SER A 54 -2.03 3.27 2.26
N TYR A 55 -3.15 3.70 2.83
CA TYR A 55 -3.16 4.43 4.10
C TYR A 55 -3.81 3.56 5.16
N ILE A 56 -3.13 3.42 6.30
CA ILE A 56 -3.59 2.60 7.43
C ILE A 56 -3.46 3.42 8.70
N VAL A 57 -4.56 3.57 9.45
CA VAL A 57 -4.53 4.12 10.80
C VAL A 57 -4.20 2.96 11.75
N SER A 58 -3.12 3.07 12.52
CA SER A 58 -2.76 2.07 13.52
C SER A 58 -2.81 2.68 14.91
N ARG A 59 -3.29 1.94 15.90
CA ARG A 59 -3.05 2.28 17.30
C ARG A 59 -1.66 1.81 17.70
N GLU A 60 -0.81 2.72 18.16
CA GLU A 60 0.40 2.40 18.91
C GLU A 60 0.10 2.44 20.41
N GLY A 61 0.46 1.39 21.15
CA GLY A 61 0.26 1.27 22.60
C GLY A 61 -0.58 0.06 22.99
N SER A 62 -0.15 -0.64 24.04
CA SER A 62 -0.76 -1.88 24.54
C SER A 62 -1.89 -1.67 25.56
N ALA A 63 -2.16 -0.43 25.97
CA ALA A 63 -3.19 -0.09 26.95
C ALA A 63 -4.22 0.89 26.36
N GLU A 64 -5.51 0.71 26.69
CA GLU A 64 -6.61 1.56 26.20
C GLU A 64 -6.45 3.05 26.57
N THR A 65 -5.66 3.37 27.59
CA THR A 65 -5.44 4.72 28.10
C THR A 65 -4.23 5.44 27.49
N ASP A 66 -3.26 4.71 26.93
CA ASP A 66 -2.02 5.26 26.37
C ASP A 66 -1.92 5.09 24.85
N SER A 67 -3.02 4.70 24.21
CA SER A 67 -3.01 4.39 22.78
C SER A 67 -2.90 5.66 21.94
N SER A 68 -1.71 5.90 21.43
CA SER A 68 -1.43 6.93 20.45
C SER A 68 -1.79 6.39 19.08
N GLU A 69 -2.85 6.89 18.47
CA GLU A 69 -3.14 6.59 17.07
C GLU A 69 -2.04 7.20 16.20
N ALA A 70 -1.36 6.34 15.45
CA ALA A 70 -0.42 6.68 14.41
C ALA A 70 -1.10 6.51 13.05
N LEU A 71 -0.80 7.43 12.16
CA LEU A 71 -1.34 7.47 10.82
C LEU A 71 -0.22 7.03 9.86
N ASN A 72 -0.35 5.88 9.21
CA ASN A 72 0.73 5.35 8.35
C ASN A 72 0.37 5.39 6.87
N GLY A 73 1.24 6.00 6.08
CA GLY A 73 1.30 5.79 4.63
C GLY A 73 2.20 4.60 4.33
N TRP A 74 1.63 3.54 3.78
CA TRP A 74 2.33 2.36 3.32
C TRP A 74 2.49 2.42 1.80
N VAL A 75 3.71 2.45 1.31
CA VAL A 75 4.00 2.50 -0.12
C VAL A 75 4.70 1.23 -0.54
N SER A 76 4.02 0.48 -1.39
CA SER A 76 4.56 -0.70 -2.04
C SER A 76 5.13 -0.33 -3.40
N PHE A 77 6.09 -1.12 -3.87
CA PHE A 77 6.79 -0.90 -5.13
C PHE A 77 6.78 -2.17 -5.98
N GLU A 78 6.88 -2.00 -7.29
CA GLU A 78 6.89 -3.12 -8.24
C GLU A 78 8.20 -3.93 -8.18
N ASN A 79 9.33 -3.26 -8.05
CA ASN A 79 10.66 -3.88 -8.19
C ASN A 79 11.21 -4.48 -6.89
N CYS A 80 10.50 -4.36 -5.76
CA CYS A 80 10.93 -4.92 -4.48
C CYS A 80 9.75 -5.51 -3.68
N LYS A 81 10.08 -6.33 -2.69
CA LYS A 81 9.16 -6.98 -1.74
C LYS A 81 9.33 -6.35 -0.36
N GLY A 82 8.39 -5.50 -0.01
CA GLY A 82 8.41 -4.73 1.22
C GLY A 82 7.60 -3.45 1.05
N ASN A 83 7.73 -2.54 1.99
CA ASN A 83 7.05 -1.25 1.94
C ASN A 83 7.97 -0.14 2.45
N LEU A 84 7.81 1.06 1.90
CA LEU A 84 8.18 2.29 2.57
C LEU A 84 7.02 2.65 3.51
N VAL A 85 7.33 2.94 4.77
CA VAL A 85 6.38 3.40 5.76
C VAL A 85 6.69 4.86 6.09
N ILE A 86 5.70 5.72 5.90
CA ILE A 86 5.71 7.11 6.36
C ILE A 86 4.72 7.19 7.52
N GLN A 87 5.25 7.19 8.74
CA GLN A 87 4.47 7.29 9.96
C GLN A 87 4.24 8.77 10.29
N LEU A 88 2.98 9.11 10.51
CA LEU A 88 2.52 10.43 10.91
C LEU A 88 1.93 10.38 12.32
N SER A 89 2.11 11.46 13.07
CA SER A 89 1.35 11.69 14.30
C SER A 89 -0.09 12.12 13.99
N LYS A 90 -0.94 12.18 15.03
CA LYS A 90 -2.34 12.68 14.90
C LYS A 90 -2.44 14.10 14.34
N SER A 91 -1.37 14.89 14.42
CA SER A 91 -1.28 16.25 13.86
C SER A 91 -0.70 16.29 12.44
N CYS A 92 -0.63 15.15 11.75
CA CYS A 92 -0.02 14.98 10.42
C CYS A 92 1.49 15.33 10.36
N ASN A 93 2.19 15.38 11.49
CA ASN A 93 3.65 15.57 11.48
C ASN A 93 4.34 14.23 11.19
N ILE A 94 5.38 14.24 10.37
CA ILE A 94 6.19 13.05 10.10
C ILE A 94 6.92 12.66 11.38
N ALA A 95 6.60 11.48 11.89
CA ALA A 95 7.27 10.88 13.04
C ALA A 95 8.46 10.04 12.56
N GLN A 96 8.25 9.21 11.54
CA GLN A 96 9.27 8.31 11.00
C GLN A 96 9.07 8.06 9.51
N VAL A 97 10.17 7.80 8.80
CA VAL A 97 10.20 7.32 7.43
C VAL A 97 11.20 6.17 7.36
N TYR A 98 10.75 4.97 6.99
CA TYR A 98 11.62 3.80 6.96
C TYR A 98 11.17 2.75 5.95
N MET A 99 12.12 1.94 5.51
CA MET A 99 11.91 0.81 4.62
C MET A 99 11.75 -0.49 5.40
N LEU A 100 10.90 -1.37 4.90
CA LEU A 100 10.71 -2.75 5.38
C LEU A 100 11.01 -3.76 4.28
N GLY A 101 11.37 -4.98 4.70
CA GLY A 101 11.58 -6.11 3.79
C GLY A 101 12.88 -6.00 3.01
N ASN A 102 12.84 -6.27 1.70
CA ASN A 102 14.02 -6.16 0.83
C ASN A 102 14.09 -4.83 0.05
N CYS A 103 13.12 -3.92 0.26
CA CYS A 103 13.15 -2.60 -0.35
C CYS A 103 14.26 -1.74 0.29
N ARG A 104 15.01 -1.02 -0.54
CA ARG A 104 16.10 -0.13 -0.12
C ARG A 104 16.02 1.16 -0.91
N ALA A 105 16.28 2.27 -0.26
CA ALA A 105 16.43 3.57 -0.91
C ALA A 105 17.52 4.35 -0.17
N ASP A 106 18.30 5.12 -0.91
CA ASP A 106 19.39 5.88 -0.35
C ASP A 106 18.87 6.92 0.64
N GLY A 107 19.55 7.01 1.79
CA GLY A 107 19.20 7.95 2.85
C GLY A 107 17.95 7.60 3.66
N ILE A 108 17.31 6.44 3.42
CA ILE A 108 16.16 5.97 4.20
C ILE A 108 16.59 4.82 5.10
N HIS A 109 16.25 4.92 6.39
CA HIS A 109 16.53 3.85 7.35
C HIS A 109 15.78 2.57 6.99
N HIS A 110 16.39 1.41 7.22
CA HIS A 110 15.84 0.11 6.85
C HIS A 110 15.79 -0.83 8.05
N TYR A 111 14.64 -1.48 8.26
CA TYR A 111 14.40 -2.49 9.30
C TYR A 111 14.06 -3.87 8.69
#